data_AF-A0A812R119-F1
#
_entry.id   AF-A0A812R119-F1
#
_cell.length_a   1.000
_cell.length_b   1.000
_cell.length_c   1.000
_cell.angle_alpha   90.00
_cell.angle_beta   90.00
_cell.angle_gamma   90.00
#
_symmetry.space_group_name_H-M   'P 1'
#
loop_
_entity.id
_entity.type
_entity.pdbx_description
1 polymer ?
#
loop_
_entity_poly.entity_id
_entity_poly.type
_entity_poly.pdbx_seq_one_letter_code
_entity_poly.pdbx_strand_id
1 'polypeptide(L)'
;MPAVQSGVTYPRDTTPPPGLPAGWKAIERAYTANSSSFGQTYIRYQSADGKHKCISSVFKAVELHAKETGHDPKKAVERLKEDLKREKVAREREKGQGEDREAAVETFRKRYGGLEATTCAKFEGWTYKTSFLEVSGQTQVLYVSETQDVFGTLKQVEAALGYRMMDGQNLDKLVADARAAARETWGDQVDSKQFNPLRRTSDGLSLQEAVNSGELAVSQLRRVQVHEMESHSAEMARRVVKDADYEPSDLVLGELPKPLNDERKVLKELTKNKLLDAAALAATVTKIYTNLKTQHFKKVRLVLVASRKPIADDSISKGLLGVYYADSSRMESVHGKPFYTKISLHSDSDKMFCTGLYLFWGKTAEAWKVAKSIDDASAGLLVDKGDLKMLQPKSSPRAKVLTEACFHRLQKRGKKRRRSRSTSGAVKTEESEPGKDG
;
A
#
# COMPACT_ATOMS: atom_id res chain seq x y z
N MET A 1 -4.73 13.90 -6.13
CA MET A 1 -3.78 14.87 -6.72
C MET A 1 -4.58 15.80 -7.61
N PRO A 2 -4.28 17.11 -7.65
CA PRO A 2 -4.97 18.04 -8.55
C PRO A 2 -4.69 17.69 -10.02
N ALA A 3 -5.64 17.98 -10.90
CA ALA A 3 -5.43 17.89 -12.34
C ALA A 3 -4.57 19.07 -12.84
N VAL A 4 -3.81 18.85 -13.91
CA VAL A 4 -3.06 19.91 -14.61
C VAL A 4 -4.05 20.94 -15.16
N GLN A 5 -3.82 22.22 -14.83
CA GLN A 5 -4.66 23.32 -15.29
C GLN A 5 -4.23 23.76 -16.71
N SER A 6 -5.20 23.91 -17.61
CA SER A 6 -4.94 24.40 -18.97
C SER A 6 -4.39 25.84 -18.93
N GLY A 7 -3.37 26.12 -19.73
CA GLY A 7 -2.74 27.46 -19.80
C GLY A 7 -1.74 27.77 -18.69
N VAL A 8 -1.49 26.84 -17.74
CA VAL A 8 -0.51 27.03 -16.67
C VAL A 8 0.81 26.33 -17.02
N THR A 9 1.92 27.07 -16.91
CA THR A 9 3.27 26.52 -17.07
C THR A 9 3.78 25.93 -15.76
N TYR A 10 4.30 24.70 -15.83
CA TYR A 10 4.92 24.00 -14.69
C TYR A 10 6.42 23.82 -14.93
N PRO A 11 7.28 23.83 -13.89
CA PRO A 11 6.96 24.00 -12.47
C PRO A 11 6.55 25.43 -12.09
N ARG A 12 5.69 25.58 -11.07
CA ARG A 12 5.32 26.89 -10.50
C ARG A 12 5.46 26.92 -8.98
N ASP A 13 5.75 28.08 -8.43
CA ASP A 13 5.70 28.32 -6.98
C ASP A 13 4.23 28.27 -6.53
N THR A 14 3.98 27.66 -5.37
CA THR A 14 2.66 27.59 -4.74
C THR A 14 2.74 27.98 -3.27
N THR A 15 1.58 28.24 -2.66
CA THR A 15 1.48 28.63 -1.26
C THR A 15 2.12 27.55 -0.38
N PRO A 16 3.08 27.92 0.49
CA PRO A 16 3.67 26.98 1.44
C PRO A 16 2.60 26.35 2.33
N PRO A 17 2.60 25.01 2.52
CA PRO A 17 1.72 24.39 3.49
C PRO A 17 2.14 24.78 4.92
N PRO A 18 1.19 24.71 5.88
CA PRO A 18 1.50 24.92 7.30
C PRO A 18 2.67 24.05 7.77
N GLY A 19 3.57 24.65 8.54
CA GLY A 19 4.73 23.97 9.11
C GLY A 19 5.95 23.86 8.20
N LEU A 20 5.91 24.42 6.98
CA LEU A 20 7.09 24.54 6.15
C LEU A 20 8.06 25.58 6.76
N PRO A 21 9.36 25.26 6.97
CA PRO A 21 10.29 26.21 7.58
C PRO A 21 10.48 27.48 6.74
N ALA A 22 10.82 28.58 7.41
CA ALA A 22 11.18 29.82 6.74
C ALA A 22 12.35 29.60 5.76
N GLY A 23 12.26 30.22 4.58
CA GLY A 23 13.25 30.03 3.53
C GLY A 23 13.09 28.73 2.73
N TRP A 24 11.98 27.99 2.89
CA TRP A 24 11.61 26.91 1.98
C TRP A 24 10.44 27.34 1.09
N LYS A 25 10.40 26.78 -0.13
CA LYS A 25 9.33 27.01 -1.11
C LYS A 25 8.64 25.70 -1.46
N ALA A 26 7.33 25.78 -1.67
CA ALA A 26 6.55 24.71 -2.27
C ALA A 26 6.46 24.93 -3.78
N ILE A 27 6.82 23.90 -4.55
CA ILE A 27 6.84 23.94 -6.01
C ILE A 27 5.89 22.86 -6.51
N GLU A 28 4.86 23.30 -7.22
CA GLU A 28 3.94 22.42 -7.92
C GLU A 28 4.53 22.01 -9.28
N ARG A 29 4.54 20.71 -9.55
CA ARG A 29 5.07 20.10 -10.78
C ARG A 29 4.02 19.23 -11.44
N ALA A 30 4.04 19.16 -12.76
CA ALA A 30 3.23 18.20 -13.51
C ALA A 30 3.96 16.87 -13.69
N TYR A 31 3.22 15.77 -13.67
CA TYR A 31 3.76 14.47 -14.10
C TYR A 31 3.98 14.45 -15.61
N THR A 32 5.13 13.91 -16.04
CA THR A 32 5.49 13.74 -17.46
C THR A 32 4.64 12.67 -18.14
N ALA A 33 4.56 12.67 -19.47
CA ALA A 33 3.82 11.69 -20.28
C ALA A 33 4.16 10.22 -19.98
N ASN A 34 5.37 9.95 -19.48
CA ASN A 34 5.82 8.59 -19.13
C ASN A 34 5.35 8.11 -17.74
N SER A 35 4.61 8.93 -17.00
CA SER A 35 4.07 8.57 -15.69
C SER A 35 2.64 8.04 -15.82
N SER A 36 2.30 7.01 -15.02
CA SER A 36 0.92 6.55 -14.85
C SER A 36 -0.02 7.63 -14.29
N SER A 37 0.54 8.71 -13.74
CA SER A 37 -0.19 9.86 -13.22
C SER A 37 -0.10 11.07 -14.16
N PHE A 38 0.16 10.85 -15.46
CA PHE A 38 0.14 11.90 -16.47
C PHE A 38 -1.18 12.69 -16.41
N GLY A 39 -1.08 14.02 -16.48
CA GLY A 39 -2.22 14.93 -16.32
C GLY A 39 -2.53 15.32 -14.87
N GLN A 40 -1.78 14.82 -13.88
CA GLN A 40 -1.86 15.27 -12.48
C GLN A 40 -0.66 16.12 -12.08
N THR A 41 -0.83 16.92 -11.03
CA THR A 41 0.24 17.69 -10.40
C THR A 41 0.65 17.10 -9.06
N TYR A 42 1.87 17.42 -8.61
CA TYR A 42 2.40 17.05 -7.31
C TYR A 42 3.26 18.18 -6.73
N ILE A 43 3.31 18.28 -5.40
CA ILE A 43 4.10 19.30 -4.72
C ILE A 43 5.45 18.70 -4.29
N ARG A 44 6.51 19.50 -4.45
CA ARG A 44 7.83 19.26 -3.88
C ARG A 44 8.33 20.51 -3.17
N TYR A 45 9.14 20.30 -2.15
CA TYR A 45 9.73 21.38 -1.36
C TYR A 45 11.19 21.58 -1.75
N GLN A 46 11.60 22.84 -1.77
CA GLN A 46 12.96 23.25 -2.08
C GLN A 46 13.43 24.31 -1.10
N SER A 47 14.68 24.22 -0.64
CA SER A 47 15.30 25.27 0.16
C SER A 47 15.65 26.47 -0.72
N ALA A 48 15.52 27.68 -0.19
CA ALA A 48 15.80 28.93 -0.92
C ALA A 48 17.29 29.06 -1.30
N ASP A 49 18.18 28.45 -0.52
CA ASP A 49 19.61 28.37 -0.85
C ASP A 49 19.92 27.36 -1.97
N GLY A 50 18.92 26.62 -2.45
CA GLY A 50 19.03 25.67 -3.55
C GLY A 50 19.75 24.37 -3.19
N LYS A 51 20.16 24.15 -1.94
CA LYS A 51 20.87 22.92 -1.51
C LYS A 51 19.97 21.70 -1.53
N HIS A 52 18.73 21.84 -1.04
CA HIS A 52 17.75 20.75 -1.00
C HIS A 52 16.72 20.97 -2.10
N LYS A 53 16.70 20.06 -3.09
CA LYS A 53 15.74 20.10 -4.19
C LYS A 53 14.84 18.86 -4.16
N CYS A 54 13.61 19.02 -4.63
CA CYS A 54 12.67 17.92 -4.85
C CYS A 54 12.29 17.12 -3.58
N ILE A 55 12.23 17.76 -2.41
CA ILE A 55 11.82 17.08 -1.17
C ILE A 55 10.33 16.77 -1.20
N SER A 56 9.94 15.55 -0.84
CA SER A 56 8.56 15.05 -0.99
C SER A 56 7.64 15.33 0.21
N SER A 57 8.18 15.75 1.35
CA SER A 57 7.44 15.90 2.61
C SER A 57 7.89 17.13 3.40
N VAL A 58 6.93 17.83 4.01
CA VAL A 58 7.17 18.96 4.92
C VAL A 58 7.99 18.50 6.12
N PHE A 59 7.68 17.33 6.70
CA PHE A 59 8.46 16.77 7.80
C PHE A 59 9.93 16.56 7.44
N LYS A 60 10.19 16.12 6.20
CA LYS A 60 11.56 15.94 5.73
C LYS A 60 12.26 17.28 5.51
N ALA A 61 11.55 18.29 5.03
CA ALA A 61 12.07 19.65 4.93
C ALA A 61 12.44 20.23 6.31
N VAL A 62 11.58 20.05 7.32
CA VAL A 62 11.84 20.44 8.72
C VAL A 62 13.05 19.71 9.30
N GLU A 63 13.15 18.40 9.10
CA GLU A 63 14.27 17.59 9.57
C GLU A 63 15.60 18.07 8.97
N LEU A 64 15.62 18.34 7.67
CA LEU A 64 16.81 18.85 6.96
C LEU A 64 17.16 20.26 7.40
N HIS A 65 16.18 21.15 7.52
CA HIS A 65 16.39 22.51 7.97
C HIS A 65 16.96 22.56 9.40
N ALA A 66 16.37 21.80 10.33
CA ALA A 66 16.85 21.73 11.70
C ALA A 66 18.30 21.24 11.77
N LYS A 67 18.66 20.25 10.94
CA LYS A 67 20.04 19.75 10.86
C LYS A 67 21.02 20.83 10.39
N GLU A 68 20.62 21.68 9.44
CA GLU A 68 21.48 22.75 8.91
C GLU A 68 21.60 23.94 9.85
N THR A 69 20.55 24.26 10.59
CA THR A 69 20.56 25.36 11.57
C THR A 69 21.11 24.93 12.94
N GLY A 70 21.59 23.69 13.08
CA GLY A 70 22.17 23.17 14.32
C GLY A 70 21.13 22.83 15.42
N HIS A 71 19.86 22.69 15.06
CA HIS A 71 18.79 22.22 15.95
C HIS A 71 18.62 20.70 15.89
N ASP A 72 18.04 20.11 16.93
CA ASP A 72 17.73 18.68 16.95
C ASP A 72 16.59 18.35 15.98
N PRO A 73 16.84 17.55 14.91
CA PRO A 73 15.84 17.25 13.90
C PRO A 73 14.63 16.50 14.44
N LYS A 74 14.82 15.61 15.42
CA LYS A 74 13.72 14.83 16.00
C LYS A 74 12.78 15.74 16.78
N LYS A 75 13.33 16.62 17.61
CA LYS A 75 12.54 17.60 18.37
C LYS A 75 11.79 18.57 17.45
N ALA A 76 12.39 19.00 16.35
CA ALA A 76 11.73 19.88 15.39
C ALA A 76 10.52 19.22 14.72
N VAL A 77 10.65 17.95 14.33
CA VAL A 77 9.54 17.17 13.75
C VAL A 77 8.42 16.92 14.76
N GLU A 78 8.76 16.59 16.02
CA GLU A 78 7.74 16.37 17.06
C GLU A 78 6.97 17.65 17.39
N ARG A 79 7.64 18.81 17.50
CA ARG A 79 6.96 20.10 17.66
C ARG A 79 5.96 20.36 16.54
N LEU A 80 6.35 20.14 15.29
CA LEU A 80 5.43 20.29 14.16
C LEU A 80 4.21 19.36 14.27
N LYS A 81 4.38 18.10 14.71
CA LYS A 81 3.25 17.19 14.91
C LYS A 81 2.30 17.69 15.99
N GLU A 82 2.83 18.21 17.08
CA GLU A 82 2.01 18.78 18.17
C GLU A 82 1.25 20.01 17.70
N ASP A 83 1.91 20.92 16.97
CA ASP A 83 1.29 22.14 16.45
C ASP A 83 0.17 21.81 15.46
N LEU A 84 0.40 20.89 14.51
CA LEU A 84 -0.64 20.43 13.59
C LEU A 84 -1.80 19.74 14.32
N LYS A 85 -1.52 19.01 15.40
CA LYS A 85 -2.57 18.40 16.23
C LYS A 85 -3.38 19.45 16.98
N ARG A 86 -2.72 20.47 17.54
CA ARG A 86 -3.38 21.60 18.23
C ARG A 86 -4.21 22.42 17.26
N GLU A 87 -3.69 22.71 16.07
CA GLU A 87 -4.41 23.43 15.01
C GLU A 87 -5.60 22.61 14.51
N LYS A 88 -5.45 21.30 14.35
CA LYS A 88 -6.59 20.42 14.02
C LYS A 88 -7.67 20.46 15.10
N VAL A 89 -7.27 20.37 16.38
CA VAL A 89 -8.20 20.47 17.52
C VAL A 89 -8.83 21.86 17.61
N ALA A 90 -8.08 22.92 17.36
CA ALA A 90 -8.58 24.30 17.34
C ALA A 90 -9.57 24.51 16.18
N ARG A 91 -9.26 24.01 14.99
CA ARG A 91 -10.14 24.03 13.82
C ARG A 91 -11.40 23.19 14.03
N GLU A 92 -11.29 22.05 14.72
CA GLU A 92 -12.44 21.25 15.16
C GLU A 92 -13.28 21.98 16.22
N ARG A 93 -12.67 22.81 17.07
CA ARG A 93 -13.36 23.69 18.03
C ARG A 93 -14.00 24.92 17.37
N GLU A 94 -13.39 25.46 16.33
CA GLU A 94 -13.91 26.60 15.53
C GLU A 94 -15.04 26.17 14.58
N LYS A 95 -15.09 24.90 14.16
CA LYS A 95 -16.19 24.33 13.34
C LYS A 95 -17.49 24.08 14.12
N GLY A 96 -17.70 24.81 15.21
CA GLY A 96 -18.88 24.73 16.06
C GLY A 96 -18.73 23.69 17.18
N GLN A 97 -18.71 24.19 18.41
CA GLN A 97 -18.90 23.38 19.62
C GLN A 97 -20.31 22.77 19.59
N GLY A 98 -20.57 21.75 20.41
CA GLY A 98 -21.80 20.95 20.36
C GLY A 98 -23.11 21.74 20.19
N GLU A 99 -23.21 22.95 20.74
CA GLU A 99 -24.38 23.84 20.61
C GLU A 99 -24.67 24.30 19.16
N ASP A 100 -23.66 24.76 18.41
CA ASP A 100 -23.84 25.16 17.00
C ASP A 100 -24.26 23.97 16.14
N ARG A 101 -23.74 22.78 16.48
CA ARG A 101 -24.10 21.55 15.81
C ARG A 101 -25.55 21.15 16.09
N GLU A 102 -26.02 21.27 17.33
CA GLU A 102 -27.43 21.04 17.67
C GLU A 102 -28.33 22.06 16.97
N ALA A 103 -27.94 23.34 16.94
CA ALA A 103 -28.69 24.38 16.25
C ALA A 103 -28.78 24.13 14.73
N ALA A 104 -27.70 23.65 14.10
CA ALA A 104 -27.69 23.25 12.70
C ALA A 104 -28.63 22.06 12.44
N VAL A 105 -28.57 21.03 13.29
CA VAL A 105 -29.47 19.87 13.23
C VAL A 105 -30.93 20.31 13.40
N GLU A 106 -31.21 21.19 14.36
CA GLU A 106 -32.56 21.71 14.61
C GLU A 106 -33.06 22.54 13.44
N THR A 107 -32.21 23.38 12.85
CA THR A 107 -32.54 24.17 11.65
C THR A 107 -32.93 23.28 10.48
N PHE A 108 -32.16 22.20 10.25
CA PHE A 108 -32.48 21.20 9.24
C PHE A 108 -33.82 20.50 9.54
N ARG A 109 -33.98 19.99 10.76
CA ARG A 109 -35.17 19.22 11.17
C ARG A 109 -36.43 20.07 11.20
N LYS A 110 -36.35 21.36 11.53
CA LYS A 110 -37.49 22.27 11.52
C LYS A 110 -38.07 22.46 10.12
N ARG A 111 -37.22 22.44 9.08
CA ARG A 111 -37.66 22.60 7.69
C ARG A 111 -38.06 21.29 7.03
N TYR A 112 -37.27 20.24 7.22
CA TYR A 112 -37.43 19.00 6.47
C TYR A 112 -37.89 17.79 7.31
N GLY A 113 -37.88 17.90 8.63
CA GLY A 113 -38.04 16.77 9.53
C GLY A 113 -36.76 15.95 9.71
N GLY A 114 -36.87 14.82 10.40
CA GLY A 114 -35.76 13.88 10.57
C GLY A 114 -35.30 13.30 9.23
N LEU A 115 -33.99 13.06 9.14
CA LEU A 115 -33.40 12.45 7.96
C LEU A 115 -33.33 10.92 8.11
N GLU A 116 -33.79 10.20 7.10
CA GLU A 116 -33.72 8.74 7.07
C GLU A 116 -32.49 8.23 6.30
N ALA A 117 -32.00 7.05 6.67
CA ALA A 117 -30.81 6.43 6.05
C ALA A 117 -30.97 6.23 4.54
N THR A 118 -32.14 5.80 4.11
CA THR A 118 -32.53 5.60 2.71
C THR A 118 -32.48 6.90 1.91
N THR A 119 -32.92 8.01 2.50
CA THR A 119 -32.88 9.34 1.88
C THR A 119 -31.44 9.80 1.71
N CYS A 120 -30.58 9.64 2.73
CA CYS A 120 -29.16 10.01 2.63
C CYS A 120 -28.44 9.30 1.49
N ALA A 121 -28.74 8.02 1.28
CA ALA A 121 -28.14 7.22 0.22
C ALA A 121 -28.55 7.66 -1.20
N LYS A 122 -29.56 8.52 -1.32
CA LYS A 122 -30.11 9.00 -2.60
C LYS A 122 -29.86 10.49 -2.86
N PHE A 123 -29.10 11.17 -2.02
CA PHE A 123 -28.66 12.53 -2.33
C PHE A 123 -27.79 12.54 -3.59
N GLU A 124 -28.06 13.49 -4.48
CA GLU A 124 -27.29 13.68 -5.71
C GLU A 124 -25.82 13.97 -5.37
N GLY A 125 -24.90 13.24 -6.02
CA GLY A 125 -23.46 13.36 -5.78
C GLY A 125 -22.96 12.72 -4.48
N TRP A 126 -23.84 12.15 -3.65
CA TRP A 126 -23.46 11.44 -2.44
C TRP A 126 -23.35 9.94 -2.72
N THR A 127 -22.53 9.28 -1.91
CA THR A 127 -22.42 7.82 -1.90
C THR A 127 -22.46 7.31 -0.46
N TYR A 128 -22.56 6.00 -0.29
CA TYR A 128 -22.49 5.39 1.04
C TYR A 128 -21.64 4.13 1.02
N LYS A 129 -21.15 3.73 2.19
CA LYS A 129 -20.39 2.52 2.40
C LYS A 129 -20.94 1.78 3.60
N THR A 130 -21.32 0.53 3.39
CA THR A 130 -21.65 -0.38 4.49
C THR A 130 -20.43 -1.21 4.85
N SER A 131 -20.19 -1.44 6.14
CA SER A 131 -19.11 -2.29 6.62
C SER A 131 -19.53 -3.00 7.89
N PHE A 132 -19.25 -4.30 7.97
CA PHE A 132 -19.46 -5.09 9.17
C PHE A 132 -18.19 -5.11 10.01
N LEU A 133 -18.32 -4.75 11.28
CA LEU A 133 -17.23 -4.73 12.24
C LEU A 133 -17.22 -6.05 13.01
N GLU A 134 -16.35 -6.97 12.61
CA GLU A 134 -16.25 -8.32 13.19
C GLU A 134 -16.07 -8.32 14.71
N VAL A 135 -15.32 -7.35 15.23
CA VAL A 135 -15.02 -7.24 16.66
C VAL A 135 -16.27 -6.91 17.49
N SER A 136 -17.18 -6.07 16.97
CA SER A 136 -18.38 -5.66 17.68
C SER A 136 -19.66 -6.34 17.20
N GLY A 137 -19.60 -7.09 16.09
CA GLY A 137 -20.75 -7.66 15.41
C GLY A 137 -21.70 -6.60 14.83
N GLN A 138 -21.29 -5.33 14.77
CA GLN A 138 -22.16 -4.23 14.33
C GLN A 138 -21.94 -3.91 12.84
N THR A 139 -23.04 -3.64 12.15
CA THR A 139 -23.00 -3.03 10.81
C THR A 139 -22.90 -1.52 10.94
N GLN A 140 -21.88 -0.93 10.33
CA GLN A 140 -21.72 0.52 10.19
C GLN A 140 -22.07 0.95 8.77
N VAL A 141 -22.78 2.07 8.65
CA VAL A 141 -23.04 2.75 7.37
C VAL A 141 -22.35 4.11 7.44
N LEU A 142 -21.51 4.41 6.46
CA LEU A 142 -20.83 5.69 6.30
C LEU A 142 -21.42 6.39 5.07
N TYR A 143 -21.73 7.68 5.19
CA TYR A 143 -22.19 8.51 4.08
C TYR A 143 -21.04 9.39 3.61
N VAL A 144 -20.88 9.54 2.31
CA VAL A 144 -19.82 10.33 1.68
C VAL A 144 -20.48 11.40 0.83
N SER A 145 -20.20 12.66 1.11
CA SER A 145 -20.75 13.79 0.36
C SER A 145 -20.05 14.02 -0.97
N GLU A 146 -20.62 14.90 -1.79
CA GLU A 146 -20.03 15.43 -3.03
C GLU A 146 -18.61 15.99 -2.83
N THR A 147 -18.32 16.56 -1.66
CA THR A 147 -16.99 17.11 -1.29
C THR A 147 -16.04 16.06 -0.72
N GLN A 148 -16.43 14.78 -0.70
CA GLN A 148 -15.69 13.65 -0.12
C GLN A 148 -15.57 13.70 1.41
N ASP A 149 -16.38 14.50 2.11
CA ASP A 149 -16.49 14.44 3.57
C ASP A 149 -17.27 13.19 3.98
N VAL A 150 -16.79 12.50 5.03
CA VAL A 150 -17.33 11.21 5.50
C VAL A 150 -18.07 11.39 6.82
N PHE A 151 -19.32 10.91 6.86
CA PHE A 151 -20.22 10.99 8.01
C PHE A 151 -20.62 9.59 8.48
N GLY A 152 -20.42 9.30 9.77
CA GLY A 152 -20.75 8.01 10.37
C GLY A 152 -22.14 7.94 11.00
N THR A 153 -22.84 9.07 11.13
CA THR A 153 -24.20 9.12 11.69
C THR A 153 -25.08 10.08 10.91
N LEU A 154 -26.39 9.83 10.90
CA LEU A 154 -27.37 10.72 10.26
C LEU A 154 -27.35 12.12 10.89
N LYS A 155 -27.14 12.21 12.20
CA LYS A 155 -27.00 13.50 12.90
C LYS A 155 -25.80 14.32 12.39
N GLN A 156 -24.72 13.68 11.95
CA GLN A 156 -23.60 14.39 11.32
C GLN A 156 -23.99 14.93 9.94
N VAL A 157 -24.76 14.17 9.17
CA VAL A 157 -25.28 14.61 7.87
C VAL A 157 -26.27 15.77 8.04
N GLU A 158 -27.23 15.64 8.96
CA GLU A 158 -28.19 16.70 9.31
C GLU A 158 -27.47 18.00 9.73
N ALA A 159 -26.42 17.90 10.55
CA ALA A 159 -25.62 19.06 10.93
C ALA A 159 -24.93 19.70 9.72
N ALA A 160 -24.30 18.90 8.84
CA ALA A 160 -23.62 19.41 7.67
C ALA A 160 -24.58 20.14 6.70
N LEU A 161 -25.75 19.57 6.47
CA LEU A 161 -26.80 20.20 5.66
C LEU A 161 -27.41 21.42 6.38
N GLY A 162 -27.55 21.36 7.70
CA GLY A 162 -27.98 22.47 8.53
C GLY A 162 -27.07 23.69 8.44
N TYR A 163 -25.74 23.49 8.47
CA TYR A 163 -24.78 24.56 8.25
C TYR A 163 -24.94 25.19 6.86
N ARG A 164 -25.14 24.39 5.81
CA ARG A 164 -25.43 24.91 4.46
C ARG A 164 -26.69 25.78 4.43
N MET A 165 -27.72 25.41 5.18
CA MET A 165 -28.95 26.20 5.29
C MET A 165 -28.75 27.50 6.07
N MET A 166 -27.95 27.47 7.14
CA MET A 166 -27.58 28.67 7.90
C MET A 166 -26.76 29.64 7.05
N ASP A 167 -25.94 29.12 6.14
CA ASP A 167 -25.22 29.88 5.11
C ASP A 167 -26.13 30.34 3.94
N GLY A 168 -27.44 30.13 4.04
CA GLY A 168 -28.44 30.61 3.09
C GLY A 168 -28.69 29.71 1.88
N GLN A 169 -28.13 28.49 1.82
CA GLN A 169 -28.41 27.56 0.73
C GLN A 169 -29.80 26.92 0.88
N ASN A 170 -30.58 26.94 -0.20
CA ASN A 170 -31.85 26.22 -0.27
C ASN A 170 -31.62 24.75 -0.69
N LEU A 171 -32.05 23.81 0.15
CA LEU A 171 -31.91 22.37 -0.06
C LEU A 171 -33.25 21.68 -0.40
N ASP A 172 -34.34 22.42 -0.63
CA ASP A 172 -35.69 21.88 -0.83
C ASP A 172 -35.71 20.83 -1.94
N LYS A 173 -35.12 21.18 -3.10
CA LYS A 173 -35.04 20.29 -4.26
C LYS A 173 -34.20 19.04 -3.96
N LEU A 174 -33.01 19.22 -3.37
CA LEU A 174 -32.11 18.12 -3.02
C LEU A 174 -32.80 17.09 -2.11
N VAL A 175 -33.51 17.56 -1.08
CA VAL A 175 -34.20 16.69 -0.12
C VAL A 175 -35.45 16.07 -0.73
N ALA A 176 -36.24 16.83 -1.50
CA ALA A 176 -37.44 16.30 -2.16
C ALA A 176 -37.09 15.22 -3.18
N ASP A 177 -36.10 15.46 -4.04
CA ASP A 177 -35.65 14.51 -5.07
C ASP A 177 -35.08 13.24 -4.43
N ALA A 178 -34.26 13.37 -3.37
CA ALA A 178 -33.72 12.22 -2.64
C ALA A 178 -34.81 11.38 -1.97
N ARG A 179 -35.85 12.01 -1.40
CA ARG A 179 -37.00 11.31 -0.80
C ARG A 179 -37.84 10.60 -1.87
N ALA A 180 -38.10 11.26 -2.99
CA ALA A 180 -38.81 10.66 -4.12
C ALA A 180 -38.06 9.44 -4.66
N ALA A 181 -36.75 9.57 -4.90
CA ALA A 181 -35.91 8.47 -5.37
C ALA A 181 -35.81 7.32 -4.36
N ALA A 182 -35.80 7.62 -3.05
CA ALA A 182 -35.84 6.60 -2.01
C ALA A 182 -37.17 5.82 -2.03
N ARG A 183 -38.31 6.52 -2.12
CA ARG A 183 -39.64 5.89 -2.23
C ARG A 183 -39.79 5.08 -3.52
N GLU A 184 -39.26 5.57 -4.63
CA GLU A 184 -39.25 4.82 -5.90
C GLU A 184 -38.46 3.51 -5.76
N THR A 185 -37.32 3.54 -5.04
CA THR A 185 -36.44 2.37 -4.92
C THR A 185 -36.97 1.34 -3.91
N TRP A 186 -37.55 1.78 -2.79
CA TRP A 186 -37.86 0.92 -1.64
C TRP A 186 -39.31 1.02 -1.15
N GLY A 187 -40.19 1.71 -1.87
CA GLY A 187 -41.60 1.89 -1.54
C GLY A 187 -41.82 2.68 -0.25
N ASP A 188 -43.02 2.57 0.33
CA ASP A 188 -43.43 3.31 1.54
C ASP A 188 -42.70 2.86 2.82
N GLN A 189 -41.97 1.74 2.76
CA GLN A 189 -41.19 1.23 3.89
C GLN A 189 -40.06 2.18 4.29
N VAL A 190 -39.64 3.10 3.42
CA VAL A 190 -38.59 4.09 3.71
C VAL A 190 -38.91 5.03 4.85
N ASP A 191 -40.19 5.22 5.17
CA ASP A 191 -40.64 6.07 6.27
C ASP A 191 -40.67 5.31 7.61
N SER A 192 -40.38 4.00 7.61
CA SER A 192 -40.29 3.18 8.83
C SER A 192 -38.91 3.26 9.48
N LYS A 193 -38.87 3.68 10.74
CA LYS A 193 -37.64 3.73 11.56
C LYS A 193 -36.92 2.37 11.70
N GLN A 194 -37.63 1.26 11.50
CA GLN A 194 -37.08 -0.10 11.61
C GLN A 194 -36.53 -0.63 10.28
N PHE A 195 -36.81 0.08 9.19
CA PHE A 195 -36.41 -0.31 7.84
C PHE A 195 -35.14 0.44 7.42
N ASN A 196 -34.01 -0.28 7.45
CA ASN A 196 -32.76 0.21 6.87
C ASN A 196 -32.23 -0.81 5.86
N PRO A 197 -32.56 -0.68 4.57
CA PRO A 197 -32.13 -1.61 3.53
C PRO A 197 -30.62 -1.57 3.32
N LEU A 198 -29.94 -0.49 3.74
CA LEU A 198 -28.47 -0.38 3.66
C LEU A 198 -27.77 -1.35 4.63
N ARG A 199 -28.52 -1.96 5.56
CA ARG A 199 -28.06 -2.95 6.54
C ARG A 199 -28.63 -4.34 6.29
N ARG A 200 -29.25 -4.58 5.12
CA ARG A 200 -29.89 -5.85 4.77
C ARG A 200 -29.36 -6.41 3.45
N THR A 201 -29.46 -7.71 3.27
CA THR A 201 -29.23 -8.38 1.99
C THR A 201 -30.44 -8.19 1.05
N SER A 202 -30.31 -8.57 -0.21
CA SER A 202 -31.40 -8.59 -1.19
C SER A 202 -32.62 -9.38 -0.71
N ASP A 203 -32.37 -10.43 0.08
CA ASP A 203 -33.38 -11.36 0.59
C ASP A 203 -33.97 -10.90 1.93
N GLY A 204 -33.62 -9.70 2.39
CA GLY A 204 -34.21 -9.03 3.55
C GLY A 204 -33.57 -9.39 4.90
N LEU A 205 -32.67 -10.38 4.95
CA LEU A 205 -31.88 -10.70 6.14
C LEU A 205 -31.00 -9.52 6.54
N SER A 206 -30.78 -9.31 7.83
CA SER A 206 -29.75 -8.34 8.25
C SER A 206 -28.37 -8.85 7.83
N LEU A 207 -27.46 -7.93 7.52
CA LEU A 207 -26.08 -8.31 7.15
C LEU A 207 -25.36 -9.04 8.28
N GLN A 208 -25.78 -8.83 9.54
CA GLN A 208 -25.28 -9.59 10.68
C GLN A 208 -25.77 -11.05 10.65
N GLU A 209 -27.06 -11.28 10.40
CA GLU A 209 -27.62 -12.64 10.28
C GLU A 209 -26.99 -13.39 9.10
N ALA A 210 -26.81 -12.73 7.96
CA ALA A 210 -26.19 -13.33 6.78
C ALA A 210 -24.71 -13.70 7.00
N VAL A 211 -23.98 -12.92 7.82
CA VAL A 211 -22.60 -13.26 8.21
C VAL A 211 -22.58 -14.43 9.19
N ASN A 212 -23.48 -14.41 10.19
CA ASN A 212 -23.56 -15.45 11.21
C ASN A 212 -24.02 -16.80 10.63
N SER A 213 -24.89 -16.79 9.61
CA SER A 213 -25.34 -17.99 8.91
C SER A 213 -24.30 -18.55 7.91
N GLY A 214 -23.22 -17.80 7.64
CA GLY A 214 -22.22 -18.15 6.64
C GLY A 214 -22.66 -17.91 5.19
N GLU A 215 -23.84 -17.32 4.98
CA GLU A 215 -24.38 -16.97 3.66
C GLU A 215 -23.60 -15.83 2.99
N LEU A 216 -23.01 -14.94 3.80
CA LEU A 216 -22.24 -13.81 3.33
C LEU A 216 -20.88 -13.72 4.03
N ALA A 217 -19.79 -13.74 3.27
CA ALA A 217 -18.46 -13.52 3.83
C ALA A 217 -18.28 -12.03 4.16
N VAL A 218 -17.62 -11.71 5.29
CA VAL A 218 -17.33 -10.32 5.70
C VAL A 218 -16.54 -9.55 4.62
N SER A 219 -15.74 -10.25 3.83
CA SER A 219 -15.01 -9.69 2.69
C SER A 219 -15.93 -9.19 1.55
N GLN A 220 -17.12 -9.78 1.41
CA GLN A 220 -18.13 -9.38 0.42
C GLN A 220 -18.91 -8.13 0.89
N LEU A 221 -19.07 -7.93 2.21
CA LEU A 221 -19.73 -6.75 2.77
C LEU A 221 -18.97 -5.45 2.58
N ARG A 222 -17.64 -5.52 2.53
CA ARG A 222 -16.80 -4.35 2.23
C ARG A 222 -16.99 -3.81 0.80
N ARG A 223 -17.77 -4.48 -0.06
CA ARG A 223 -17.87 -4.22 -1.52
C ARG A 223 -19.17 -3.56 -1.99
N VAL A 224 -20.16 -3.28 -1.13
CA VAL A 224 -21.44 -2.76 -1.62
C VAL A 224 -21.35 -1.24 -1.88
N GLN A 225 -21.29 -0.94 -3.18
CA GLN A 225 -21.48 0.30 -3.95
C GLN A 225 -20.58 1.51 -3.67
N VAL A 226 -19.45 1.55 -4.39
CA VAL A 226 -18.78 2.79 -4.78
C VAL A 226 -18.44 2.67 -6.26
N HIS A 227 -19.17 3.39 -7.11
CA HIS A 227 -19.03 3.29 -8.57
C HIS A 227 -17.71 3.84 -9.12
N GLU A 228 -16.83 4.39 -8.26
CA GLU A 228 -15.51 4.90 -8.65
C GLU A 228 -14.31 4.26 -7.92
N MET A 229 -14.56 3.44 -6.87
CA MET A 229 -13.50 2.71 -6.17
C MET A 229 -13.20 1.32 -6.76
N GLU A 230 -13.89 0.90 -7.83
CA GLU A 230 -13.52 -0.32 -8.54
C GLU A 230 -12.04 -0.32 -8.95
N SER A 231 -11.50 0.86 -9.28
CA SER A 231 -10.08 1.01 -9.59
C SER A 231 -9.18 0.58 -8.43
N HIS A 232 -9.46 1.00 -7.20
CA HIS A 232 -8.60 0.74 -6.04
C HIS A 232 -8.92 -0.57 -5.30
N SER A 233 -10.18 -1.01 -5.30
CA SER A 233 -10.61 -2.28 -4.71
C SER A 233 -10.33 -3.48 -5.62
N ALA A 234 -10.48 -3.34 -6.95
CA ALA A 234 -9.98 -4.36 -7.87
C ALA A 234 -8.45 -4.36 -7.90
N GLU A 235 -7.79 -3.22 -7.72
CA GLU A 235 -6.34 -3.16 -7.51
C GLU A 235 -5.93 -3.87 -6.21
N MET A 236 -6.64 -3.67 -5.09
CA MET A 236 -6.40 -4.38 -3.82
C MET A 236 -6.76 -5.87 -3.89
N ALA A 237 -7.86 -6.24 -4.54
CA ALA A 237 -8.25 -7.64 -4.76
C ALA A 237 -7.33 -8.34 -5.77
N ARG A 238 -6.71 -7.61 -6.72
CA ARG A 238 -5.59 -8.08 -7.55
C ARG A 238 -4.27 -8.15 -6.77
N ARG A 239 -4.16 -7.48 -5.62
CA ARG A 239 -3.01 -7.56 -4.71
C ARG A 239 -3.15 -8.69 -3.67
N VAL A 240 -4.30 -9.33 -3.54
CA VAL A 240 -4.44 -10.56 -2.75
C VAL A 240 -3.87 -11.71 -3.58
N VAL A 241 -2.60 -12.01 -3.34
CA VAL A 241 -1.88 -13.12 -3.98
C VAL A 241 -2.56 -14.43 -3.58
N LYS A 242 -3.05 -15.20 -4.55
CA LYS A 242 -3.63 -16.53 -4.35
C LYS A 242 -2.52 -17.58 -4.43
N ASP A 243 -2.75 -18.75 -3.83
CA ASP A 243 -1.80 -19.87 -3.90
C ASP A 243 -1.47 -20.32 -5.33
N ALA A 244 -2.37 -20.07 -6.29
CA ALA A 244 -2.15 -20.30 -7.72
C ALA A 244 -1.25 -19.26 -8.41
N ASP A 245 -0.98 -18.12 -7.76
CA ASP A 245 -0.10 -17.05 -8.27
C ASP A 245 1.37 -17.27 -7.89
N TYR A 246 1.70 -18.36 -7.19
CA TYR A 246 3.06 -18.72 -6.77
C TYR A 246 3.65 -19.77 -7.72
N GLU A 247 4.89 -19.56 -8.17
CA GLU A 247 5.67 -20.57 -8.89
C GLU A 247 6.85 -21.08 -8.05
N PRO A 248 7.16 -22.38 -8.14
CA PRO A 248 8.33 -22.96 -7.49
C PRO A 248 9.62 -22.26 -7.90
N SER A 249 10.46 -21.93 -6.93
CA SER A 249 11.80 -21.40 -7.16
C SER A 249 12.89 -22.37 -6.75
N ASP A 250 14.03 -22.27 -7.43
CA ASP A 250 15.26 -22.99 -7.05
C ASP A 250 16.02 -22.29 -5.90
N LEU A 251 15.49 -21.16 -5.41
CA LEU A 251 16.01 -20.45 -4.25
C LEU A 251 15.64 -21.16 -2.95
N VAL A 252 16.61 -21.22 -2.05
CA VAL A 252 16.54 -21.87 -0.74
C VAL A 252 16.80 -20.81 0.32
N LEU A 253 15.89 -20.75 1.28
CA LEU A 253 15.99 -19.94 2.49
C LEU A 253 16.24 -20.85 3.68
N GLY A 254 17.16 -20.50 4.56
CA GLY A 254 17.33 -21.22 5.82
C GLY A 254 18.33 -20.61 6.77
N GLU A 255 18.20 -20.97 8.04
CA GLU A 255 19.17 -20.62 9.06
C GLU A 255 20.46 -21.43 8.90
N LEU A 256 21.59 -20.77 9.10
CA LEU A 256 22.90 -21.40 9.07
C LEU A 256 23.27 -22.00 10.44
N PRO A 257 23.95 -23.16 10.49
CA PRO A 257 24.28 -23.84 11.74
C PRO A 257 25.29 -23.06 12.57
N LYS A 258 25.16 -23.09 13.89
CA LYS A 258 26.25 -22.68 14.79
C LYS A 258 27.24 -23.85 14.99
N PRO A 259 28.55 -23.60 15.09
CA PRO A 259 29.24 -22.31 14.95
C PRO A 259 29.67 -22.03 13.48
N LEU A 260 29.61 -20.75 13.09
CA LEU A 260 29.91 -20.28 11.72
C LEU A 260 31.35 -19.78 11.52
N ASN A 261 32.22 -20.02 12.51
CA ASN A 261 33.62 -19.60 12.49
C ASN A 261 34.56 -20.57 11.76
N ASP A 262 34.05 -21.68 11.26
CA ASP A 262 34.82 -22.71 10.56
C ASP A 262 34.28 -22.86 9.13
N GLU A 263 35.00 -22.28 8.17
CA GLU A 263 34.64 -22.31 6.75
C GLU A 263 34.43 -23.73 6.23
N ARG A 264 35.21 -24.72 6.71
CA ARG A 264 35.08 -26.12 6.27
C ARG A 264 33.75 -26.72 6.71
N LYS A 265 33.28 -26.39 7.91
CA LYS A 265 31.97 -26.83 8.42
C LYS A 265 30.83 -26.17 7.65
N VAL A 266 30.95 -24.87 7.37
CA VAL A 266 29.98 -24.15 6.54
C VAL A 266 29.93 -24.77 5.14
N LEU A 267 31.08 -24.93 4.48
CA LEU A 267 31.20 -25.54 3.17
C LEU A 267 30.59 -26.94 3.12
N LYS A 268 30.86 -27.79 4.12
CA LYS A 268 30.26 -29.12 4.23
C LYS A 268 28.73 -29.05 4.26
N GLU A 269 28.17 -28.11 5.03
CA GLU A 269 26.71 -27.94 5.10
C GLU A 269 26.12 -27.39 3.81
N LEU A 270 26.73 -26.38 3.19
CA LEU A 270 26.27 -25.81 1.91
C LEU A 270 26.33 -26.87 0.79
N THR A 271 27.37 -27.70 0.79
CA THR A 271 27.56 -28.79 -0.18
C THR A 271 26.53 -29.90 0.03
N LYS A 272 26.26 -30.30 1.28
CA LYS A 272 25.20 -31.25 1.64
C LYS A 272 23.81 -30.79 1.16
N ASN A 273 23.59 -29.47 1.16
CA ASN A 273 22.36 -28.84 0.69
C ASN A 273 22.32 -28.57 -0.84
N LYS A 274 23.38 -28.95 -1.56
CA LYS A 274 23.53 -28.81 -3.03
C LYS A 274 23.38 -27.37 -3.51
N LEU A 275 23.93 -26.41 -2.77
CA LEU A 275 23.90 -25.00 -3.14
C LEU A 275 24.96 -24.69 -4.19
N LEU A 276 24.61 -23.83 -5.16
CA LEU A 276 25.52 -23.30 -6.15
C LEU A 276 26.60 -22.44 -5.48
N ASP A 277 27.83 -22.48 -5.99
CA ASP A 277 28.95 -21.70 -5.48
C ASP A 277 29.21 -21.87 -3.97
N ALA A 278 28.96 -23.07 -3.44
CA ALA A 278 29.07 -23.38 -2.00
C ALA A 278 30.40 -22.94 -1.37
N ALA A 279 31.52 -23.05 -2.11
CA ALA A 279 32.84 -22.58 -1.65
C ALA A 279 32.88 -21.05 -1.46
N ALA A 280 32.48 -20.28 -2.48
CA ALA A 280 32.47 -18.82 -2.41
C ALA A 280 31.46 -18.31 -1.35
N LEU A 281 30.31 -18.98 -1.23
CA LEU A 281 29.32 -18.69 -0.20
C LEU A 281 29.86 -18.99 1.20
N ALA A 282 30.57 -20.10 1.40
CA ALA A 282 31.17 -20.45 2.68
C ALA A 282 32.20 -19.39 3.12
N ALA A 283 33.11 -19.01 2.23
CA ALA A 283 34.08 -17.94 2.47
C ALA A 283 33.37 -16.62 2.84
N THR A 284 32.31 -16.25 2.10
CA THR A 284 31.53 -15.03 2.36
C THR A 284 30.84 -15.06 3.73
N VAL A 285 30.18 -16.17 4.06
CA VAL A 285 29.50 -16.38 5.35
C VAL A 285 30.49 -16.29 6.51
N THR A 286 31.62 -17.00 6.41
CA THR A 286 32.65 -17.00 7.45
C THR A 286 33.26 -15.61 7.62
N LYS A 287 33.53 -14.90 6.53
CA LYS A 287 34.04 -13.52 6.57
C LYS A 287 33.05 -12.55 7.23
N ILE A 288 31.77 -12.60 6.87
CA ILE A 288 30.71 -11.79 7.50
C ILE A 288 30.60 -12.11 8.99
N TYR A 289 30.58 -13.40 9.33
CA TYR A 289 30.49 -13.83 10.73
C TYR A 289 31.65 -13.33 11.56
N THR A 290 32.88 -13.50 11.06
CA THR A 290 34.12 -13.04 11.73
C THR A 290 34.10 -11.53 11.92
N ASN A 291 33.76 -10.77 10.89
CA ASN A 291 33.68 -9.30 10.99
C ASN A 291 32.64 -8.84 12.02
N LEU A 292 31.44 -9.45 12.03
CA LEU A 292 30.41 -9.14 13.05
C LEU A 292 30.91 -9.49 14.46
N LYS A 293 31.66 -10.58 14.62
CA LYS A 293 32.25 -10.94 15.91
C LYS A 293 33.33 -9.96 16.36
N THR A 294 34.21 -9.53 15.46
CA THR A 294 35.24 -8.52 15.73
C THR A 294 34.62 -7.18 16.13
N GLN A 295 33.46 -6.83 15.58
CA GLN A 295 32.69 -5.64 15.96
C GLN A 295 31.82 -5.85 17.23
N HIS A 296 32.11 -6.88 18.03
CA HIS A 296 31.48 -7.16 19.32
C HIS A 296 29.96 -7.47 19.29
N PHE A 297 29.43 -7.96 18.16
CA PHE A 297 28.05 -8.43 18.11
C PHE A 297 27.86 -9.73 18.92
N LYS A 298 27.08 -9.63 20.02
CA LYS A 298 27.00 -10.69 21.05
C LYS A 298 26.29 -11.97 20.57
N LYS A 299 25.19 -11.87 19.81
CA LYS A 299 24.40 -13.04 19.32
C LYS A 299 24.21 -13.00 17.81
N VAL A 300 25.25 -13.35 17.06
CA VAL A 300 25.19 -13.43 15.60
C VAL A 300 24.32 -14.60 15.15
N ARG A 301 23.23 -14.29 14.44
CA ARG A 301 22.36 -15.24 13.72
C ARG A 301 22.34 -14.85 12.25
N LEU A 302 22.69 -15.80 11.39
CA LEU A 302 22.73 -15.61 9.94
C LEU A 302 21.72 -16.53 9.26
N VAL A 303 21.00 -15.96 8.31
CA VAL A 303 20.11 -16.64 7.37
C VAL A 303 20.72 -16.51 5.98
N LEU A 304 20.65 -17.57 5.20
CA LEU A 304 21.14 -17.60 3.83
C LEU A 304 19.98 -17.69 2.85
N VAL A 305 20.02 -16.85 1.81
CA VAL A 305 19.24 -17.02 0.58
C VAL A 305 20.22 -17.43 -0.52
N ALA A 306 20.12 -18.65 -1.00
CA ALA A 306 21.02 -19.23 -2.00
C ALA A 306 20.24 -20.02 -3.06
N SER A 307 20.85 -20.31 -4.21
CA SER A 307 20.21 -21.14 -5.25
C SER A 307 20.83 -22.52 -5.33
N ARG A 308 20.02 -23.52 -5.69
CA ARG A 308 20.49 -24.87 -6.07
C ARG A 308 20.82 -25.01 -7.55
N LYS A 309 20.34 -24.08 -8.39
CA LYS A 309 20.56 -24.08 -9.83
C LYS A 309 21.05 -22.71 -10.31
N PRO A 310 21.70 -22.63 -11.48
CA PRO A 310 21.93 -21.34 -12.13
C PRO A 310 20.60 -20.58 -12.25
N ILE A 311 20.56 -19.39 -11.65
CA ILE A 311 19.38 -18.53 -11.73
C ILE A 311 19.36 -17.89 -13.11
N ALA A 312 18.17 -17.70 -13.68
CA ALA A 312 17.99 -16.85 -14.85
C ALA A 312 18.65 -15.47 -14.63
N ASP A 313 19.09 -14.84 -15.71
CA ASP A 313 19.69 -13.50 -15.64
C ASP A 313 18.61 -12.43 -15.39
N ASP A 314 18.06 -12.44 -14.18
CA ASP A 314 17.11 -11.45 -13.70
C ASP A 314 17.67 -10.76 -12.44
N SER A 315 17.57 -9.43 -12.44
CA SER A 315 18.14 -8.58 -11.39
C SER A 315 17.48 -8.78 -10.03
N ILE A 316 16.26 -9.32 -10.01
CA ILE A 316 15.48 -9.49 -8.78
C ILE A 316 16.05 -10.66 -8.01
N SER A 317 16.08 -11.86 -8.60
CA SER A 317 16.61 -13.07 -7.99
C SER A 317 18.06 -12.90 -7.56
N LYS A 318 18.91 -12.29 -8.41
CA LYS A 318 20.30 -11.94 -8.06
C LYS A 318 20.39 -10.98 -6.87
N GLY A 319 19.49 -10.00 -6.80
CA GLY A 319 19.43 -9.03 -5.71
C GLY A 319 19.06 -9.64 -4.36
N LEU A 320 18.50 -10.85 -4.33
CA LEU A 320 17.94 -11.48 -3.12
C LEU A 320 18.90 -12.49 -2.50
N LEU A 321 19.74 -13.10 -3.34
CA LEU A 321 20.86 -13.94 -2.92
C LEU A 321 21.77 -13.23 -1.93
N GLY A 322 22.18 -13.95 -0.89
CA GLY A 322 23.20 -13.49 0.05
C GLY A 322 22.88 -13.81 1.50
N VAL A 323 23.64 -13.17 2.38
CA VAL A 323 23.62 -13.41 3.82
C VAL A 323 22.80 -12.33 4.52
N TYR A 324 21.86 -12.74 5.36
CA TYR A 324 21.00 -11.88 6.15
C TYR A 324 21.33 -12.06 7.63
N TYR A 325 21.44 -10.95 8.35
CA TYR A 325 21.80 -10.91 9.76
C TYR A 325 20.61 -10.48 10.62
N ALA A 326 20.34 -11.23 11.68
CA ALA A 326 19.38 -10.83 12.70
C ALA A 326 20.05 -9.99 13.79
N ASP A 327 19.65 -8.72 13.89
CA ASP A 327 20.13 -7.83 14.94
C ASP A 327 19.47 -8.16 16.28
N SER A 328 20.16 -9.01 17.04
CA SER A 328 19.78 -9.39 18.40
C SER A 328 19.80 -8.25 19.43
N SER A 329 20.40 -7.10 19.11
CA SER A 329 20.41 -5.93 20.01
C SER A 329 19.18 -5.04 19.82
N ARG A 330 18.53 -5.13 18.65
CA ARG A 330 17.30 -4.42 18.29
C ARG A 330 16.12 -5.38 18.18
N MET A 331 15.89 -6.25 19.18
CA MET A 331 14.79 -7.23 19.17
C MET A 331 13.38 -6.60 19.24
N GLU A 332 13.07 -5.68 18.33
CA GLU A 332 11.71 -5.48 17.84
C GLU A 332 11.39 -6.69 16.97
N SER A 333 10.71 -7.67 17.58
CA SER A 333 10.11 -8.73 16.78
C SER A 333 9.03 -8.11 15.90
N VAL A 334 9.08 -8.38 14.60
CA VAL A 334 8.03 -7.97 13.68
C VAL A 334 6.98 -9.07 13.77
N HIS A 335 5.83 -8.73 14.34
CA HIS A 335 4.74 -9.67 14.57
C HIS A 335 5.17 -10.94 15.34
N GLY A 336 6.05 -10.79 16.34
CA GLY A 336 6.51 -11.90 17.18
C GLY A 336 7.62 -12.77 16.56
N LYS A 337 8.12 -12.44 15.35
CA LYS A 337 9.25 -13.12 14.70
C LYS A 337 10.46 -12.19 14.55
N PRO A 338 11.70 -12.71 14.54
CA PRO A 338 12.89 -11.91 14.21
C PRO A 338 12.80 -11.35 12.78
N PHE A 339 13.39 -10.18 12.54
CA PHE A 339 13.70 -9.74 11.18
C PHE A 339 15.20 -9.78 10.94
N TYR A 340 15.58 -9.85 9.66
CA TYR A 340 16.97 -9.95 9.23
C TYR A 340 17.27 -8.89 8.18
N THR A 341 18.47 -8.31 8.22
CA THR A 341 18.93 -7.32 7.24
C THR A 341 20.01 -7.94 6.35
N LYS A 342 19.93 -7.74 5.04
CA LYS A 342 20.94 -8.22 4.10
C LYS A 342 22.26 -7.48 4.31
N ILE A 343 23.34 -8.25 4.44
CA ILE A 343 24.71 -7.75 4.52
C ILE A 343 25.40 -7.98 3.17
N SER A 344 26.19 -7.00 2.75
CA SER A 344 27.10 -7.15 1.62
C SER A 344 28.51 -6.75 2.01
N LEU A 345 29.47 -7.42 1.38
CA LEU A 345 30.89 -7.10 1.46
C LEU A 345 31.25 -6.19 0.30
N HIS A 346 32.11 -5.21 0.55
CA HIS A 346 32.74 -4.45 -0.52
C HIS A 346 33.70 -5.36 -1.30
N SER A 347 33.76 -5.24 -2.63
CA SER A 347 34.65 -6.05 -3.48
C SER A 347 36.11 -5.96 -3.05
N ASP A 348 36.56 -4.72 -2.81
CA ASP A 348 37.98 -4.40 -2.61
C ASP A 348 38.34 -4.11 -1.15
N SER A 349 37.41 -4.29 -0.21
CA SER A 349 37.70 -4.08 1.22
C SER A 349 36.92 -5.03 2.12
N ASP A 350 37.44 -5.28 3.31
CA ASP A 350 36.77 -6.10 4.33
C ASP A 350 35.59 -5.37 5.01
N LYS A 351 35.18 -4.21 4.47
CA LYS A 351 34.07 -3.42 4.99
C LYS A 351 32.74 -4.10 4.66
N MET A 352 31.87 -4.12 5.65
CA MET A 352 30.49 -4.60 5.53
C MET A 352 29.52 -3.43 5.50
N PHE A 353 28.44 -3.57 4.75
CA PHE A 353 27.33 -2.61 4.77
C PHE A 353 25.98 -3.32 4.62
N CYS A 354 24.93 -2.68 5.13
CA CYS A 354 23.56 -3.14 4.97
C CYS A 354 23.00 -2.61 3.66
N THR A 355 22.34 -3.47 2.87
CA THR A 355 21.82 -3.08 1.55
C THR A 355 20.41 -2.49 1.57
N GLY A 356 19.81 -2.31 2.76
CA GLY A 356 18.42 -1.87 2.91
C GLY A 356 17.39 -2.88 2.41
N LEU A 357 17.74 -4.17 2.40
CA LEU A 357 16.80 -5.28 2.18
C LEU A 357 16.59 -6.02 3.49
N TYR A 358 15.33 -6.28 3.81
CA TYR A 358 14.88 -6.89 5.06
C TYR A 358 14.10 -8.16 4.78
N LEU A 359 14.43 -9.23 5.49
CA LEU A 359 13.65 -10.46 5.57
C LEU A 359 12.86 -10.45 6.89
N PHE A 360 11.53 -10.48 6.85
CA PHE A 360 10.68 -10.42 8.03
C PHE A 360 9.40 -11.23 7.85
N TRP A 361 8.69 -11.53 8.94
CA TRP A 361 7.40 -12.21 8.89
C TRP A 361 6.28 -11.22 8.56
N GLY A 362 5.59 -11.44 7.45
CA GLY A 362 4.40 -10.69 7.06
C GLY A 362 3.14 -11.32 7.67
N LYS A 363 2.40 -10.56 8.48
CA LYS A 363 1.22 -11.08 9.19
C LYS A 363 0.06 -11.37 8.25
N THR A 364 -0.13 -10.54 7.23
CA THR A 364 -1.25 -10.66 6.28
C THR A 364 -1.12 -11.90 5.39
N ALA A 365 0.11 -12.25 5.01
CA ALA A 365 0.38 -13.42 4.16
C ALA A 365 0.75 -14.68 4.97
N GLU A 366 0.90 -14.55 6.30
CA GLU A 366 1.44 -15.58 7.20
C GLU A 366 2.71 -16.25 6.61
N ALA A 367 3.65 -15.41 6.18
CA ALA A 367 4.82 -15.86 5.44
C ALA A 367 6.03 -14.92 5.62
N TRP A 368 7.24 -15.47 5.51
CA TRP A 368 8.47 -14.71 5.36
C TRP A 368 8.49 -13.92 4.05
N LYS A 369 8.93 -12.67 4.14
CA LYS A 369 8.93 -11.70 3.05
C LYS A 369 10.26 -10.96 3.00
N VAL A 370 10.77 -10.73 1.80
CA VAL A 370 11.90 -9.83 1.56
C VAL A 370 11.40 -8.52 0.93
N ALA A 371 11.70 -7.39 1.58
CA ALA A 371 11.33 -6.07 1.08
C ALA A 371 12.33 -4.97 1.49
N LYS A 372 12.19 -3.78 0.91
CA LYS A 372 13.01 -2.60 1.27
C LYS A 372 12.53 -1.87 2.54
N SER A 373 11.33 -2.20 3.00
CA SER A 373 10.71 -1.63 4.21
C SER A 373 10.07 -2.75 5.02
N ILE A 374 10.14 -2.64 6.34
CA ILE A 374 9.45 -3.54 7.27
C ILE A 374 8.01 -3.06 7.42
N ASP A 375 7.24 -3.21 6.35
CA ASP A 375 5.82 -2.86 6.29
C ASP A 375 5.07 -4.00 5.59
N ASP A 376 4.06 -4.52 6.26
CA ASP A 376 3.26 -5.63 5.74
C ASP A 376 2.50 -5.22 4.47
N ALA A 377 2.10 -3.94 4.38
CA ALA A 377 1.42 -3.37 3.21
C ALA A 377 2.37 -3.09 2.02
N SER A 378 3.68 -3.00 2.26
CA SER A 378 4.64 -2.73 1.19
C SER A 378 4.71 -3.89 0.18
N ALA A 379 4.98 -3.62 -1.09
CA ALA A 379 5.26 -4.70 -2.03
C ALA A 379 6.56 -5.41 -1.63
N GLY A 380 6.53 -6.74 -1.48
CA GLY A 380 7.70 -7.55 -1.17
C GLY A 380 7.58 -8.94 -1.78
N LEU A 381 8.68 -9.69 -1.74
CA LEU A 381 8.78 -11.01 -2.34
C LEU A 381 8.61 -12.06 -1.24
N LEU A 382 7.65 -12.97 -1.40
CA LEU A 382 7.28 -13.95 -0.38
C LEU A 382 8.17 -15.19 -0.51
N VAL A 383 8.88 -15.52 0.56
CA VAL A 383 10.02 -16.45 0.51
C VAL A 383 9.72 -17.77 1.25
N ASP A 384 8.78 -17.81 2.19
CA ASP A 384 8.41 -19.06 2.86
C ASP A 384 7.11 -18.90 3.68
N LYS A 385 6.17 -19.84 3.59
CA LYS A 385 4.98 -19.89 4.49
C LYS A 385 5.27 -20.62 5.80
N GLY A 386 6.37 -21.37 5.88
CA GLY A 386 6.81 -22.07 7.06
C GLY A 386 7.61 -21.22 8.04
N ASP A 387 7.88 -21.79 9.21
CA ASP A 387 8.91 -21.25 10.10
C ASP A 387 10.31 -21.47 9.52
N LEU A 388 11.19 -20.49 9.73
CA LEU A 388 12.60 -20.62 9.39
C LEU A 388 13.20 -21.84 10.07
N LYS A 389 13.61 -22.81 9.25
CA LYS A 389 14.30 -24.01 9.69
C LYS A 389 15.76 -23.96 9.25
N MET A 390 16.56 -24.80 9.89
CA MET A 390 17.91 -25.13 9.45
C MET A 390 17.88 -25.63 8.00
N LEU A 391 18.89 -25.28 7.20
CA LEU A 391 19.03 -25.79 5.82
C LEU A 391 18.96 -27.33 5.80
N GLN A 392 17.90 -27.89 5.19
CA GLN A 392 17.66 -29.33 5.14
C GLN A 392 18.10 -29.96 3.80
N PRO A 393 18.76 -31.14 3.83
CA PRO A 393 19.06 -31.90 2.62
C PRO A 393 17.77 -32.30 1.91
N LYS A 394 17.83 -32.37 0.57
CA LYS A 394 16.68 -32.70 -0.28
C LYS A 394 16.24 -34.15 -0.07
N SER A 395 15.32 -34.42 0.85
CA SER A 395 14.68 -35.73 1.01
C SER A 395 13.21 -35.71 0.53
N SER A 396 13.00 -36.39 -0.61
CA SER A 396 11.77 -37.04 -1.07
C SER A 396 10.56 -36.19 -1.55
N PRO A 397 9.79 -36.66 -2.56
CA PRO A 397 8.81 -35.87 -3.36
C PRO A 397 7.49 -35.53 -2.65
N ARG A 398 7.42 -35.72 -1.32
CA ARG A 398 6.22 -35.53 -0.50
C ARG A 398 6.45 -34.63 0.74
N ALA A 399 7.49 -33.81 0.74
CA ALA A 399 7.43 -32.53 1.45
C ALA A 399 6.46 -31.64 0.65
N LYS A 400 5.15 -31.81 0.88
CA LYS A 400 4.07 -31.13 0.16
C LYS A 400 4.27 -29.60 0.22
N VAL A 401 4.81 -29.01 -0.85
CA VAL A 401 4.56 -27.64 -1.37
C VAL A 401 4.54 -26.51 -0.31
N LEU A 402 5.42 -26.56 0.69
CA LEU A 402 5.52 -25.51 1.73
C LEU A 402 6.98 -25.10 1.96
N THR A 403 7.75 -25.02 0.88
CA THR A 403 9.19 -24.64 0.93
C THR A 403 9.60 -24.02 -0.40
N GLU A 404 8.81 -23.07 -0.89
CA GLU A 404 9.08 -22.39 -2.17
C GLU A 404 9.30 -20.91 -1.92
N ALA A 405 10.55 -20.49 -2.05
CA ALA A 405 10.94 -19.09 -2.09
C ALA A 405 10.44 -18.43 -3.36
N CYS A 406 9.22 -17.92 -3.36
CA CYS A 406 8.58 -17.38 -4.55
C CYS A 406 9.10 -15.97 -4.88
N PHE A 407 9.84 -15.88 -5.99
CA PHE A 407 10.30 -14.60 -6.52
C PHE A 407 9.60 -14.32 -7.85
N HIS A 408 8.81 -13.23 -7.95
CA HIS A 408 8.18 -12.83 -9.20
C HIS A 408 8.61 -11.47 -9.74
N ARG A 409 8.81 -11.50 -11.07
CA ARG A 409 8.98 -10.42 -12.03
C ARG A 409 7.57 -9.98 -12.48
N LEU A 410 7.28 -8.68 -12.50
CA LEU A 410 6.08 -8.17 -13.17
C LEU A 410 6.14 -8.55 -14.66
N GLN A 411 5.31 -9.49 -15.13
CA GLN A 411 5.09 -9.64 -16.57
C GLN A 411 4.45 -8.36 -17.11
N LYS A 412 5.14 -7.69 -18.05
CA LYS A 412 4.50 -6.78 -19.00
C LYS A 412 3.41 -7.57 -19.74
N ARG A 413 2.14 -7.40 -19.36
CA ARG A 413 1.00 -7.87 -20.15
C ARG A 413 0.89 -7.03 -21.43
N GLY A 414 1.63 -7.44 -22.45
CA GLY A 414 1.50 -6.95 -23.81
C GLY A 414 1.63 -8.10 -24.79
N LYS A 415 0.50 -8.79 -25.07
CA LYS A 415 0.24 -9.55 -26.31
C LYS A 415 -1.14 -10.23 -26.26
N LYS A 416 -2.19 -9.46 -26.53
CA LYS A 416 -3.45 -10.03 -27.08
C LYS A 416 -4.29 -8.94 -27.76
N ARG A 417 -3.81 -8.48 -28.91
CA ARG A 417 -4.64 -7.87 -29.98
C ARG A 417 -3.82 -7.80 -31.28
N ARG A 418 -3.52 -8.97 -31.84
CA ARG A 418 -3.17 -9.13 -33.25
C ARG A 418 -3.61 -10.52 -33.67
N ARG A 419 -4.84 -10.61 -34.17
CA ARG A 419 -5.29 -11.47 -35.29
C ARG A 419 -6.82 -11.53 -35.32
N SER A 420 -7.39 -10.76 -36.23
CA SER A 420 -8.46 -11.22 -37.13
C SER A 420 -8.65 -10.19 -38.25
N ARG A 421 -8.02 -10.45 -39.40
CA ARG A 421 -8.69 -10.54 -40.70
C ARG A 421 -7.63 -10.81 -41.77
N SER A 422 -7.51 -12.08 -42.11
CA SER A 422 -7.12 -12.53 -43.43
C SER A 422 -8.32 -12.42 -44.35
N THR A 423 -8.13 -11.85 -45.53
CA THR A 423 -8.86 -12.21 -46.75
C THR A 423 -7.96 -11.91 -47.94
N SER A 424 -7.74 -12.94 -48.76
CA SER A 424 -7.34 -12.97 -50.19
C SER A 424 -6.07 -12.19 -50.58
N GLY A 425 -4.99 -12.79 -51.08
CA GLY A 425 -4.94 -13.90 -52.03
C GLY A 425 -4.90 -13.35 -53.46
N ALA A 426 -3.69 -13.11 -53.99
CA ALA A 426 -3.30 -13.21 -55.40
C ALA A 426 -1.88 -12.64 -55.56
N VAL A 427 -0.89 -13.54 -55.65
CA VAL A 427 0.46 -13.24 -56.14
C VAL A 427 0.41 -13.41 -57.66
N LYS A 428 0.64 -12.32 -58.41
CA LYS A 428 1.17 -12.40 -59.77
C LYS A 428 2.65 -12.01 -59.71
N THR A 429 3.49 -13.01 -59.92
CA THR A 429 4.87 -12.88 -60.38
C THR A 429 4.86 -12.60 -61.88
N GLU A 430 5.52 -11.53 -62.29
CA GLU A 430 6.07 -11.24 -63.63
C GLU A 430 7.05 -10.10 -63.36
N GLU A 431 8.35 -10.36 -63.35
CA GLU A 431 9.28 -10.52 -64.48
C GLU A 431 10.26 -9.35 -64.42
N SER A 432 11.49 -9.71 -64.11
CA SER A 432 12.67 -8.88 -64.24
C SER A 432 13.00 -8.72 -65.72
N GLU A 433 13.24 -7.50 -66.18
CA GLU A 433 14.21 -7.27 -67.25
C GLU A 433 15.17 -6.11 -66.91
N PRO A 434 16.44 -6.22 -67.35
CA PRO A 434 17.52 -5.28 -67.03
C PRO A 434 17.86 -4.32 -68.19
N GLY A 435 18.61 -3.27 -67.86
CA GLY A 435 19.33 -2.42 -68.82
C GLY A 435 18.64 -1.08 -69.06
N LYS A 436 19.33 0.03 -69.30
CA LYS A 436 20.74 0.30 -69.62
C LYS A 436 20.97 1.80 -69.38
N ASP A 437 22.23 2.13 -69.08
CA ASP A 437 23.02 3.28 -69.53
C ASP A 437 22.39 4.69 -69.59
N GLY A 438 23.05 5.61 -68.87
CA GLY A 438 22.88 7.06 -68.95
C GLY A 438 23.52 7.76 -67.76
#